data_AF-A0A412WRU4-F1
#
_entry.id   AF-A0A412WRU4-F1
#
_cell.length_a   1.000
_cell.length_b   1.000
_cell.length_c   1.000
_cell.angle_alpha   90.00
_cell.angle_beta   90.00
_cell.angle_gamma   90.00
#
_symmetry.space_group_name_H-M   'P 1'
#
loop_
_entity.id
_entity.type
_entity.pdbx_description
1 polymer ?
#
loop_
_entity_poly.entity_id
_entity_poly.type
_entity_poly.pdbx_seq_one_letter_code
_entity_poly.pdbx_strand_id
1 'polypeptide(L)'
;MGIRSRNYTVSDAPLRICELFEPMSVPAAVTQFFFMMAYGVIEVYVAIYAASCHLPGGGIYFIFIALATVGTRILLGRAVDRYGEARLVYTGNAAIVAGILLLIFAHNVPCYLLSAVLLGYSFGAIQPSLQTMAMHAVAPERRGAASSTFFVAFDFGIALGGFLAGVLVKWLGYDAMFLCMIVPCLLSWGYYYVFGRCHASSFNPENRRRMQGLGEKEDTTLSSGKSLPFVVTISREYGSGGHHIGELLAQRLGVKFYDRELITLTAQQSGLGECTVQENEQTVNGRLLYDDPVQTAVFRAQSRVILDIAGRESCVIVGRLANFILKGRPRCLHVFVYADEAARLKRIISEYGIENNRAEALLKRTDQERREHCLHYAGCDWGDRYYYHLMLDSSMATDEQVAEAIYSVIHCLAAE
;
A
#
# COMPACT_ATOMS: atom_id res chain seq x y z
N MET A 1 22.58 11.83 23.78
CA MET A 1 21.66 11.77 22.64
C MET A 1 22.51 11.76 21.37
N GLY A 2 22.98 10.59 20.94
CA GLY A 2 23.83 10.43 19.76
C GLY A 2 22.97 9.96 18.60
N ILE A 3 22.90 10.73 17.52
CA ILE A 3 22.32 10.29 16.25
C ILE A 3 23.17 9.09 15.81
N ARG A 4 22.65 7.85 15.91
CA ARG A 4 23.33 6.68 15.37
C ARG A 4 23.50 6.93 13.87
N SER A 5 24.74 7.05 13.43
CA SER A 5 25.10 7.06 12.01
C SER A 5 24.52 5.79 11.40
N ARG A 6 23.48 5.94 10.57
CA ARG A 6 23.14 4.88 9.63
C ARG A 6 24.41 4.64 8.82
N ASN A 7 24.95 3.43 8.87
CA ASN A 7 26.01 2.98 7.97
C ASN A 7 25.39 2.88 6.57
N TYR A 8 25.08 4.02 5.96
CA TYR A 8 25.06 4.08 4.52
C TYR A 8 26.52 3.87 4.12
N THR A 9 26.80 2.78 3.41
CA THR A 9 28.00 2.73 2.60
C THR A 9 27.84 3.85 1.58
N VAL A 10 28.34 5.04 1.92
CA VAL A 10 28.46 6.15 0.98
C VAL A 10 29.39 5.61 -0.10
N SER A 11 28.81 5.30 -1.25
CA SER A 11 29.59 4.85 -2.38
C SER A 11 30.40 6.04 -2.86
N ASP A 12 31.72 6.00 -2.63
CA ASP A 12 32.67 6.97 -3.19
C ASP A 12 32.85 6.80 -4.71
N ALA A 13 32.20 5.78 -5.30
CA ALA A 13 32.18 5.61 -6.74
C ALA A 13 31.40 6.78 -7.40
N PRO A 14 31.93 7.38 -8.48
CA PRO A 14 31.24 8.45 -9.18
C PRO A 14 29.91 7.94 -9.75
N LEU A 15 28.85 8.72 -9.54
CA LEU A 15 27.51 8.44 -10.06
C LEU A 15 27.58 8.20 -11.57
N ARG A 16 27.18 7.01 -11.99
CA ARG A 16 27.11 6.69 -13.43
C ARG A 16 25.82 7.28 -13.98
N ILE A 17 25.85 7.76 -15.22
CA ILE A 17 24.64 8.32 -15.87
C ILE A 17 23.49 7.31 -15.90
N CYS A 18 23.81 6.01 -16.00
CA CYS A 18 22.81 4.93 -15.95
C CYS A 18 22.14 4.77 -14.57
N GLU A 19 22.76 5.24 -13.50
CA GLU A 19 22.20 5.18 -12.13
C GLU A 19 21.24 6.34 -11.84
N LEU A 20 21.26 7.40 -12.67
CA LEU A 20 20.32 8.52 -12.60
C LEU A 20 18.92 8.16 -13.11
N PHE A 21 18.83 7.15 -13.99
CA PHE A 21 17.58 6.69 -14.58
C PHE A 21 17.12 5.37 -13.94
N GLU A 22 15.82 5.28 -13.67
CA GLU A 22 15.21 4.04 -13.19
C GLU A 22 14.40 3.38 -14.31
N PRO A 23 14.87 2.25 -14.89
CA PRO A 23 14.18 1.55 -15.97
C PRO A 23 12.72 1.20 -15.63
N MET A 24 12.44 0.86 -14.38
CA MET A 24 11.09 0.50 -13.93
C MET A 24 10.09 1.65 -14.02
N SER A 25 10.57 2.90 -13.97
CA SER A 25 9.75 4.11 -14.05
C SER A 25 9.56 4.61 -15.48
N VAL A 26 10.34 4.11 -16.45
CA VAL A 26 10.33 4.58 -17.86
C VAL A 26 8.94 4.49 -18.51
N PRO A 27 8.15 3.40 -18.38
CA PRO A 27 6.84 3.34 -19.02
C PRO A 27 5.86 4.39 -18.51
N ALA A 28 5.89 4.67 -17.20
CA ALA A 28 5.09 5.75 -16.62
C ALA A 28 5.59 7.12 -17.09
N ALA A 29 6.92 7.33 -17.10
CA ALA A 29 7.55 8.56 -17.52
C ALA A 29 7.25 8.91 -18.99
N VAL A 30 7.33 7.95 -19.91
CA VAL A 30 7.03 8.16 -21.34
C VAL A 30 5.54 8.44 -21.57
N THR A 31 4.66 7.71 -20.87
CA THR A 31 3.21 7.97 -20.94
C THR A 31 2.89 9.38 -20.44
N GLN A 32 3.54 9.79 -19.35
CA GLN A 32 3.38 11.10 -18.74
C GLN A 32 3.96 12.21 -19.63
N PHE A 33 5.10 11.98 -20.28
CA PHE A 33 5.72 12.94 -21.20
C PHE A 33 4.75 13.37 -22.32
N PHE A 34 4.13 12.42 -23.01
CA PHE A 34 3.19 12.72 -24.09
C PHE A 34 1.92 13.44 -23.58
N PHE A 35 1.41 13.03 -22.41
CA PHE A 35 0.28 13.69 -21.77
C PHE A 35 0.61 15.15 -21.39
N MET A 36 1.77 15.36 -20.75
CA MET A 36 2.23 16.68 -20.33
C MET A 36 2.56 17.61 -21.49
N MET A 37 2.93 17.05 -22.65
CA MET A 37 3.11 17.82 -23.87
C MET A 37 1.80 18.48 -24.33
N ALA A 38 0.66 17.78 -24.26
CA ALA A 38 -0.64 18.37 -24.56
C ALA A 38 -1.16 19.27 -23.44
N TYR A 39 -1.09 18.79 -22.20
CA TYR A 39 -1.60 19.53 -21.04
C TYR A 39 -0.85 20.85 -20.81
N GLY A 40 0.49 20.83 -20.91
CA GLY A 40 1.32 22.03 -20.74
C GLY A 40 1.06 23.10 -21.80
N VAL A 41 0.72 22.71 -23.03
CA VAL A 41 0.32 23.65 -24.08
C VAL A 41 -0.98 24.37 -23.71
N ILE A 42 -1.93 23.67 -23.11
CA ILE A 42 -3.18 24.30 -22.67
C ILE A 42 -2.89 25.27 -21.51
N GLU A 43 -2.07 24.90 -20.53
CA GLU A 43 -1.71 25.82 -19.46
C GLU A 43 -1.04 27.11 -19.96
N VAL A 44 -0.16 27.02 -20.96
CA VAL A 44 0.55 28.19 -21.47
C VAL A 44 -0.34 29.08 -22.34
N TYR A 45 -1.15 28.50 -23.22
CA TYR A 45 -1.83 29.26 -24.29
C TYR A 45 -3.31 29.54 -24.04
N VAL A 46 -3.98 28.87 -23.08
CA VAL A 46 -5.43 29.02 -22.89
C VAL A 46 -5.87 30.44 -22.53
N ALA A 47 -5.06 31.18 -21.75
CA ALA A 47 -5.41 32.55 -21.36
C ALA A 47 -5.42 33.51 -22.56
N ILE A 48 -4.44 33.36 -23.47
CA ILE A 48 -4.33 34.17 -24.68
C ILE A 48 -5.45 33.78 -25.65
N TYR A 49 -5.72 32.49 -25.79
CA TYR A 49 -6.82 31.98 -26.59
C TYR A 49 -8.19 32.48 -26.10
N ALA A 50 -8.44 32.42 -24.79
CA ALA A 50 -9.67 32.92 -24.19
C ALA A 50 -9.88 34.41 -24.45
N ALA A 51 -8.81 35.22 -24.35
CA ALA A 51 -8.86 36.64 -24.70
C ALA A 51 -9.23 36.87 -26.18
N SER A 52 -8.68 36.05 -27.10
CA SER A 52 -8.99 36.15 -28.54
C SER A 52 -10.46 35.81 -28.86
N CYS A 53 -11.07 34.90 -28.10
CA CYS A 53 -12.46 34.48 -28.26
C CYS A 53 -13.46 35.27 -27.39
N HIS A 54 -13.03 36.36 -26.73
CA HIS A 54 -13.87 37.15 -25.80
C HIS A 54 -14.47 36.31 -24.64
N LEU A 55 -13.74 35.28 -24.21
CA LEU A 55 -14.11 34.41 -23.09
C LEU A 55 -13.58 34.99 -21.76
N PRO A 56 -14.10 34.50 -20.61
CA PRO A 56 -13.61 34.90 -19.30
C PRO A 56 -12.10 34.66 -19.16
N GLY A 57 -11.41 35.57 -18.47
CA GLY A 57 -9.96 35.54 -18.35
C GLY A 57 -9.41 34.24 -17.78
N GLY A 58 -8.17 33.89 -18.13
CA GLY A 58 -7.55 32.60 -17.75
C GLY A 58 -7.57 32.29 -16.25
N GLY A 59 -7.62 33.29 -15.38
CA GLY A 59 -7.72 33.09 -13.92
C GLY A 59 -8.92 32.23 -13.50
N ILE A 60 -10.12 32.46 -14.06
CA ILE A 60 -11.29 31.65 -13.71
C ILE A 60 -11.14 30.21 -14.23
N TYR A 61 -10.48 30.04 -15.38
CA TYR A 61 -10.21 28.72 -15.96
C TYR A 61 -9.32 27.87 -15.05
N PHE A 62 -8.21 28.45 -14.57
CA PHE A 62 -7.30 27.76 -13.65
C PHE A 62 -7.94 27.44 -12.30
N ILE A 63 -8.85 28.29 -11.80
CA ILE A 63 -9.62 27.99 -10.58
C ILE A 63 -10.46 26.72 -10.77
N PHE A 64 -11.18 26.60 -11.89
CA PHE A 64 -11.99 25.41 -12.17
C PHE A 64 -11.13 24.15 -12.39
N ILE A 65 -9.98 24.28 -13.06
CA ILE A 65 -8.99 23.18 -13.14
C ILE A 65 -8.56 22.75 -11.74
N ALA A 66 -8.19 23.69 -10.86
CA ALA A 66 -7.71 23.39 -9.51
C ALA A 66 -8.79 22.70 -8.68
N LEU A 67 -10.03 23.20 -8.70
CA LEU A 67 -11.16 22.59 -7.98
C LEU A 67 -11.46 21.17 -8.49
N ALA A 68 -11.51 20.98 -9.81
CA ALA A 68 -11.74 19.68 -10.41
C ALA A 68 -10.58 18.70 -10.12
N THR A 69 -9.34 19.18 -10.10
CA THR A 69 -8.16 18.38 -9.73
C THR A 69 -8.25 17.90 -8.29
N VAL A 70 -8.56 18.80 -7.35
CA VAL A 70 -8.74 18.46 -5.93
C VAL A 70 -9.89 17.47 -5.75
N GLY A 71 -11.05 17.74 -6.35
CA GLY A 71 -12.20 16.84 -6.30
C GLY A 71 -11.89 15.46 -6.86
N THR A 72 -11.20 15.39 -7.99
CA THR A 72 -10.79 14.12 -8.61
C THR A 72 -9.85 13.35 -7.71
N ARG A 73 -8.87 14.00 -7.08
CA ARG A 73 -7.93 13.32 -6.16
C ARG A 73 -8.61 12.72 -4.94
N ILE A 74 -9.60 13.42 -4.36
CA ILE A 74 -10.36 12.93 -3.20
C ILE A 74 -11.21 11.71 -3.58
N LEU A 75 -11.89 11.77 -4.73
CA LEU A 75 -12.84 10.74 -5.16
C LEU A 75 -12.15 9.51 -5.76
N LEU A 76 -11.14 9.72 -6.61
CA LEU A 76 -10.49 8.68 -7.40
C LEU A 76 -9.18 8.17 -6.80
N GLY A 77 -8.67 8.76 -5.72
CA GLY A 77 -7.48 8.23 -5.02
C GLY A 77 -7.65 6.77 -4.59
N ARG A 78 -8.82 6.41 -4.07
CA ARG A 78 -9.17 5.01 -3.70
C ARG A 78 -9.44 4.11 -4.91
N ALA A 79 -9.71 4.69 -6.07
CA ALA A 79 -10.02 3.93 -7.29
C ALA A 79 -8.75 3.34 -7.92
N VAL A 80 -7.60 4.01 -7.79
CA VAL A 80 -6.28 3.50 -8.22
C VAL A 80 -5.99 2.15 -7.56
N ASP A 81 -6.15 2.09 -6.24
CA ASP A 81 -5.83 0.90 -5.45
C ASP A 81 -6.76 -0.28 -5.75
N ARG A 82 -8.02 -0.01 -6.13
CA ARG A 82 -9.04 -1.03 -6.40
C ARG A 82 -9.09 -1.48 -7.86
N TYR A 83 -8.88 -0.58 -8.81
CA TYR A 83 -9.10 -0.85 -10.24
C TYR A 83 -7.83 -0.75 -11.10
N GLY A 84 -6.69 -0.39 -10.50
CA GLY A 84 -5.44 -0.13 -11.20
C GLY A 84 -5.43 1.23 -11.90
N GLU A 85 -4.24 1.65 -12.31
CA GLU A 85 -3.98 2.92 -12.98
C GLU A 85 -4.52 2.97 -14.42
N ALA A 86 -4.67 1.81 -15.07
CA ALA A 86 -5.00 1.73 -16.50
C ALA A 86 -6.27 2.47 -16.90
N ARG A 87 -7.35 2.31 -16.12
CA ARG A 87 -8.63 2.97 -16.42
C ARG A 87 -8.49 4.50 -16.37
N LEU A 88 -7.70 4.99 -15.41
CA LEU A 88 -7.49 6.42 -15.19
C LEU A 88 -6.64 7.06 -16.28
N VAL A 89 -5.69 6.31 -16.84
CA VAL A 89 -4.94 6.73 -18.03
C VAL A 89 -5.86 6.89 -19.23
N TYR A 90 -6.76 5.93 -19.46
CA TYR A 90 -7.70 5.99 -20.59
C TYR A 90 -8.75 7.09 -20.42
N THR A 91 -9.42 7.15 -19.26
CA THR A 91 -10.47 8.16 -19.02
C THR A 91 -9.89 9.56 -18.95
N GLY A 92 -8.69 9.75 -18.39
CA GLY A 92 -8.01 11.03 -18.36
C GLY A 92 -7.63 11.53 -19.75
N ASN A 93 -7.08 10.66 -20.61
CA ASN A 93 -6.73 11.02 -21.99
C ASN A 93 -7.98 11.32 -22.83
N ALA A 94 -9.06 10.56 -22.64
CA ALA A 94 -10.35 10.86 -23.27
C ALA A 94 -10.90 12.22 -22.81
N ALA A 95 -10.80 12.54 -21.52
CA ALA A 95 -11.29 13.80 -20.96
C ALA A 95 -10.53 15.02 -21.48
N ILE A 96 -9.19 14.98 -21.58
CA ILE A 96 -8.42 16.09 -22.15
C ILE A 96 -8.74 16.29 -23.64
N VAL A 97 -8.92 15.21 -24.42
CA VAL A 97 -9.34 15.32 -25.83
C VAL A 97 -10.73 15.94 -25.95
N ALA A 98 -11.69 15.51 -25.13
CA ALA A 98 -13.02 16.12 -25.08
C ALA A 98 -12.97 17.60 -24.64
N GLY A 99 -12.11 17.93 -23.68
CA GLY A 99 -11.87 19.31 -23.24
C GLY A 99 -11.33 20.19 -24.37
N ILE A 100 -10.33 19.71 -25.11
CA ILE A 100 -9.77 20.39 -26.30
C ILE A 100 -10.87 20.63 -27.34
N LEU A 101 -11.66 19.61 -27.68
CA LEU A 101 -12.74 19.74 -28.67
C LEU A 101 -13.81 20.76 -28.23
N LEU A 102 -14.19 20.77 -26.95
CA LEU A 102 -15.10 21.78 -26.41
C LEU A 102 -14.51 23.19 -26.48
N LEU A 103 -13.22 23.33 -26.18
CA LEU A 103 -12.52 24.61 -26.21
C LEU A 103 -12.46 25.22 -27.63
N ILE A 104 -12.34 24.38 -28.66
CA ILE A 104 -12.22 24.81 -30.06
C ILE A 104 -13.57 25.03 -30.73
N PHE A 105 -14.53 24.11 -30.57
CA PHE A 105 -15.77 24.16 -31.33
C PHE A 105 -16.92 24.89 -30.63
N ALA A 106 -16.78 25.18 -29.33
CA ALA A 106 -17.83 25.81 -28.55
C ALA A 106 -17.31 27.04 -27.76
N HIS A 107 -17.28 28.19 -28.43
CA HIS A 107 -16.88 29.49 -27.88
C HIS A 107 -17.95 30.12 -26.98
N ASN A 108 -18.39 29.39 -25.96
CA ASN A 108 -19.32 29.91 -24.95
C ASN A 108 -18.78 29.65 -23.53
N VAL A 109 -19.23 30.45 -22.57
CA VAL A 109 -18.74 30.38 -21.18
C VAL A 109 -18.95 29.00 -20.54
N PRO A 110 -20.12 28.35 -20.68
CA PRO A 110 -20.32 27.01 -20.11
C PRO A 110 -19.37 25.95 -20.67
N CYS A 111 -19.17 25.90 -21.99
CA CYS A 111 -18.26 24.95 -22.63
C CYS A 111 -16.80 25.23 -22.27
N TYR A 112 -16.42 26.51 -22.17
CA TYR A 112 -15.11 26.91 -21.67
C TYR A 112 -14.86 26.40 -20.24
N LEU A 113 -15.77 26.64 -19.30
CA LEU A 113 -15.63 26.17 -17.93
C LEU A 113 -15.72 24.63 -17.83
N LEU A 114 -16.55 23.99 -18.63
CA LEU A 114 -16.63 22.52 -18.69
C LEU A 114 -15.32 21.91 -19.19
N SER A 115 -14.68 22.52 -20.19
CA SER A 115 -13.35 22.09 -20.64
C SER A 115 -12.31 22.17 -19.52
N ALA A 116 -12.36 23.22 -18.69
CA ALA A 116 -11.50 23.38 -17.52
C ALA A 116 -11.69 22.24 -16.50
N VAL A 117 -12.95 21.84 -16.24
CA VAL A 117 -13.28 20.73 -15.35
C VAL A 117 -12.75 19.40 -15.90
N LEU A 118 -12.91 19.16 -17.20
CA LEU A 118 -12.39 17.95 -17.86
C LEU A 118 -10.85 17.91 -17.82
N LEU A 119 -10.19 19.05 -18.00
CA LEU A 119 -8.74 19.17 -17.85
C LEU A 119 -8.30 18.88 -16.42
N GLY A 120 -8.95 19.48 -15.42
CA GLY A 120 -8.65 19.21 -14.01
C GLY A 120 -8.88 17.75 -13.62
N TYR A 121 -9.91 17.11 -14.17
CA TYR A 121 -10.10 15.66 -14.04
C TYR A 121 -8.94 14.90 -14.68
N SER A 122 -8.57 15.21 -15.93
CA SER A 122 -7.51 14.50 -16.65
C SER A 122 -6.18 14.53 -15.89
N PHE A 123 -5.76 15.70 -15.42
CA PHE A 123 -4.54 15.88 -14.64
C PHE A 123 -4.65 15.22 -13.25
N GLY A 124 -5.79 15.41 -12.58
CA GLY A 124 -6.09 14.81 -11.28
C GLY A 124 -6.15 13.29 -11.30
N ALA A 125 -6.45 12.66 -12.44
CA ALA A 125 -6.44 11.21 -12.60
C ALA A 125 -5.07 10.69 -13.07
N ILE A 126 -4.49 11.25 -14.14
CA ILE A 126 -3.30 10.67 -14.81
C ILE A 126 -2.04 10.83 -13.97
N GLN A 127 -1.75 12.06 -13.51
CA GLN A 127 -0.50 12.37 -12.82
C GLN A 127 -0.27 11.49 -11.59
N PRO A 128 -1.17 11.45 -10.58
CA PRO A 128 -0.94 10.64 -9.39
C PRO A 128 -0.90 9.14 -9.71
N SER A 129 -1.69 8.68 -10.68
CA SER A 129 -1.74 7.27 -11.06
C SER A 129 -0.43 6.79 -11.70
N LEU A 130 0.09 7.55 -12.66
CA LEU A 130 1.37 7.23 -13.30
C LEU A 130 2.56 7.46 -12.35
N GLN A 131 2.49 8.47 -11.47
CA GLN A 131 3.53 8.67 -10.45
C GLN A 131 3.58 7.48 -9.48
N THR A 132 2.41 6.99 -9.05
CA THR A 132 2.32 5.80 -8.18
C THR A 132 2.86 4.56 -8.91
N MET A 133 2.51 4.37 -10.18
CA MET A 133 3.05 3.31 -11.04
C MET A 133 4.58 3.38 -11.16
N ALA A 134 5.13 4.58 -11.31
CA ALA A 134 6.58 4.79 -11.43
C ALA A 134 7.36 4.39 -10.16
N MET A 135 6.75 4.49 -8.98
CA MET A 135 7.43 4.31 -7.69
C MET A 135 7.15 2.95 -7.04
N HIS A 136 6.01 2.32 -7.34
CA HIS A 136 5.56 1.13 -6.62
C HIS A 136 6.51 -0.08 -6.78
N ALA A 137 7.01 -0.31 -8.00
CA ALA A 137 7.88 -1.45 -8.31
C ALA A 137 9.38 -1.19 -8.03
N VAL A 138 9.71 -0.05 -7.43
CA VAL A 138 11.10 0.39 -7.20
C VAL A 138 11.49 0.18 -5.74
N ALA A 139 12.69 -0.39 -5.54
CA ALA A 139 13.27 -0.58 -4.22
C ALA A 139 13.39 0.77 -3.46
N PRO A 140 13.18 0.81 -2.12
CA PRO A 140 13.17 2.05 -1.35
C PRO A 140 14.38 2.96 -1.58
N GLU A 141 15.55 2.37 -1.80
CA GLU A 141 16.83 3.06 -1.97
C GLU A 141 16.92 3.79 -3.32
N ARG A 142 16.17 3.33 -4.33
CA ARG A 142 16.18 3.87 -5.70
C ARG A 142 14.97 4.75 -6.02
N ARG A 143 14.06 4.97 -5.07
CA ARG A 143 12.87 5.83 -5.25
C ARG A 143 13.21 7.28 -5.60
N GLY A 144 14.39 7.76 -5.21
CA GLY A 144 14.91 9.05 -5.65
C GLY A 144 15.12 9.12 -7.16
N ALA A 145 15.82 8.12 -7.74
CA ALA A 145 16.07 8.02 -9.18
C ALA A 145 14.77 7.81 -9.98
N ALA A 146 13.83 7.01 -9.45
CA ALA A 146 12.49 6.84 -10.02
C ALA A 146 11.70 8.15 -10.11
N SER A 147 11.63 8.88 -9.01
CA SER A 147 10.97 10.19 -8.96
C SER A 147 11.62 11.16 -9.95
N SER A 148 12.95 11.21 -9.98
CA SER A 148 13.70 12.04 -10.94
C SER A 148 13.35 11.70 -12.39
N THR A 149 13.39 10.41 -12.76
CA THR A 149 13.04 9.94 -14.12
C THR A 149 11.63 10.37 -14.53
N PHE A 150 10.67 10.29 -13.60
CA PHE A 150 9.29 10.70 -13.84
C PHE A 150 9.13 12.22 -14.00
N PHE A 151 9.73 13.02 -13.12
CA PHE A 151 9.62 14.48 -13.17
C PHE A 151 10.40 15.11 -14.33
N VAL A 152 11.55 14.54 -14.71
CA VAL A 152 12.26 14.98 -15.93
C VAL A 152 11.37 14.83 -17.15
N ALA A 153 10.66 13.71 -17.28
CA ALA A 153 9.73 13.49 -18.39
C ALA A 153 8.52 14.44 -18.33
N PHE A 154 8.03 14.75 -17.12
CA PHE A 154 6.97 15.73 -16.90
C PHE A 154 7.37 17.14 -17.38
N ASP A 155 8.50 17.66 -16.87
CA ASP A 155 8.96 19.03 -17.17
C ASP A 155 9.37 19.16 -18.64
N PHE A 156 10.07 18.15 -19.17
CA PHE A 156 10.48 18.13 -20.57
C PHE A 156 9.27 18.04 -21.52
N GLY A 157 8.19 17.36 -21.11
CA GLY A 157 6.92 17.33 -21.83
C GLY A 157 6.32 18.73 -21.96
N ILE A 158 6.19 19.47 -20.85
CA ILE A 158 5.69 20.85 -20.87
C ILE A 158 6.56 21.74 -21.76
N ALA A 159 7.89 21.67 -21.58
CA ALA A 159 8.83 22.51 -22.30
C ALA A 159 8.79 22.28 -23.82
N LEU A 160 8.85 21.01 -24.25
CA LEU A 160 8.79 20.66 -25.66
C LEU A 160 7.41 20.99 -26.27
N GLY A 161 6.34 20.73 -25.52
CA GLY A 161 4.97 21.06 -25.92
C GLY A 161 4.81 22.55 -26.18
N GLY A 162 5.19 23.40 -25.22
CA GLY A 162 5.12 24.85 -25.35
C GLY A 162 5.94 25.38 -26.52
N PHE A 163 7.15 24.86 -26.73
CA PHE A 163 7.99 25.23 -27.87
C PHE A 163 7.33 24.87 -29.22
N LEU A 164 6.88 23.63 -29.38
CA LEU A 164 6.21 23.17 -30.61
C LEU A 164 4.91 23.92 -30.86
N ALA A 165 4.12 24.16 -29.81
CA ALA A 165 2.91 24.96 -29.86
C ALA A 165 3.20 26.38 -30.35
N GLY A 166 4.23 27.05 -29.83
CA GLY A 166 4.62 28.39 -30.28
C GLY A 166 4.95 28.45 -31.77
N VAL A 167 5.64 27.43 -32.29
CA VAL A 167 5.89 27.30 -33.73
C VAL A 167 4.58 27.08 -34.49
N LEU A 168 3.71 26.18 -34.03
CA LEU A 168 2.43 25.88 -34.67
C LEU A 168 1.50 27.10 -34.71
N VAL A 169 1.40 27.87 -33.62
CA VAL A 169 0.57 29.08 -33.55
C VAL A 169 0.98 30.10 -34.62
N LYS A 170 2.28 30.26 -34.89
CA LYS A 170 2.79 31.19 -35.91
C LYS A 170 2.27 30.90 -37.32
N TRP A 171 2.11 29.62 -37.67
CA TRP A 171 1.76 29.19 -39.04
C TRP A 171 0.28 28.81 -39.20
N LEU A 172 -0.32 28.20 -38.17
CA LEU A 172 -1.63 27.56 -38.24
C LEU A 172 -2.68 28.25 -37.35
N GLY A 173 -2.27 29.19 -36.51
CA GLY A 173 -3.15 29.82 -35.51
C GLY A 173 -3.45 28.92 -34.30
N TYR A 174 -4.26 29.43 -33.38
CA TYR A 174 -4.53 28.76 -32.09
C TYR A 174 -5.41 27.52 -32.21
N ASP A 175 -6.50 27.58 -33.00
CA ASP A 175 -7.44 26.46 -33.13
C ASP A 175 -6.76 25.18 -33.63
N ALA A 176 -5.99 25.31 -34.72
CA ALA A 176 -5.25 24.21 -35.31
C ALA A 176 -4.13 23.70 -34.37
N MET A 177 -3.46 24.60 -33.64
CA MET A 177 -2.47 24.21 -32.64
C MET A 177 -3.10 23.33 -31.54
N PHE A 178 -4.27 23.68 -31.02
CA PHE A 178 -4.96 22.89 -30.01
C PHE A 178 -5.44 21.55 -30.56
N LEU A 179 -5.93 21.50 -31.81
CA LEU A 179 -6.26 20.23 -32.48
C LEU A 179 -5.04 19.31 -32.62
N CYS A 180 -3.87 19.86 -32.95
CA CYS A 180 -2.64 19.07 -33.04
C CYS A 180 -2.25 18.43 -31.70
N MET A 181 -2.66 19.00 -30.55
CA MET A 181 -2.40 18.42 -29.22
C MET A 181 -3.21 17.15 -28.92
N ILE A 182 -4.18 16.79 -29.78
CA ILE A 182 -4.83 15.47 -29.73
C ILE A 182 -3.82 14.37 -30.08
N VAL A 183 -2.85 14.63 -30.97
CA VAL A 183 -1.87 13.62 -31.40
C VAL A 183 -1.02 13.11 -30.21
N PRO A 184 -0.40 13.98 -29.37
CA PRO A 184 0.28 13.55 -28.16
C PRO A 184 -0.62 12.78 -27.17
N CYS A 185 -1.89 13.17 -26.99
CA CYS A 185 -2.83 12.42 -26.16
C CYS A 185 -3.06 11.00 -26.68
N LEU A 186 -3.21 10.84 -28.01
CA LEU A 186 -3.33 9.52 -28.65
C LEU A 186 -2.04 8.71 -28.53
N LEU A 187 -0.87 9.36 -28.59
CA LEU A 187 0.42 8.69 -28.34
C LEU A 187 0.55 8.24 -26.88
N SER A 188 0.13 9.06 -25.91
CA SER A 188 0.07 8.68 -24.49
C SER A 188 -0.83 7.45 -24.29
N TRP A 189 -2.04 7.49 -24.84
CA TRP A 189 -3.00 6.38 -24.77
C TRP A 189 -2.44 5.12 -25.46
N GLY A 190 -1.98 5.24 -26.71
CA GLY A 190 -1.48 4.13 -27.50
C GLY A 190 -0.24 3.48 -26.89
N TYR A 191 0.72 4.28 -26.45
CA TYR A 191 1.93 3.77 -25.78
C TYR A 191 1.60 3.02 -24.50
N TYR A 192 0.70 3.57 -23.67
CA TYR A 192 0.27 2.89 -22.46
C TYR A 192 -0.48 1.57 -22.77
N TYR A 193 -1.31 1.57 -23.81
CA TYR A 193 -2.03 0.37 -24.25
C TYR A 193 -1.09 -0.72 -24.81
N VAL A 194 -0.06 -0.36 -25.58
CA VAL A 194 0.84 -1.37 -26.17
C VAL A 194 1.89 -1.85 -25.17
N PHE A 195 2.48 -0.93 -24.40
CA PHE A 195 3.65 -1.20 -23.55
C PHE A 195 3.35 -1.01 -22.06
N GLY A 196 2.76 0.12 -21.68
CA GLY A 196 2.57 0.50 -20.27
C GLY A 196 1.81 -0.53 -19.44
N ARG A 197 0.65 -1.00 -19.93
CA ARG A 197 -0.23 -1.96 -19.22
C ARG A 197 0.35 -3.37 -19.07
N CYS A 198 1.34 -3.73 -19.89
CA CYS A 198 1.99 -5.04 -19.88
C CYS A 198 3.30 -5.03 -19.09
N HIS A 199 3.78 -3.85 -18.69
CA HIS A 199 5.02 -3.72 -17.96
C HIS A 199 4.88 -4.15 -16.50
N ALA A 200 5.97 -4.63 -15.92
CA ALA A 200 6.07 -5.08 -14.53
C ALA A 200 5.71 -4.01 -13.48
N SER A 201 5.80 -2.72 -13.85
CA SER A 201 5.44 -1.60 -12.98
C SER A 201 3.95 -1.24 -12.98
N SER A 202 3.14 -1.81 -13.87
CA SER A 202 1.69 -1.57 -13.95
C SER A 202 0.92 -2.32 -12.86
N PHE A 203 -0.16 -1.72 -12.31
CA PHE A 203 -1.07 -2.36 -11.36
C PHE A 203 -2.11 -3.27 -12.02
N ASN A 204 -1.93 -3.62 -13.31
CA ASN A 204 -2.82 -4.54 -14.00
C ASN A 204 -2.94 -5.87 -13.21
N PRO A 205 -4.16 -6.31 -12.82
CA PRO A 205 -4.36 -7.52 -12.02
C PRO A 205 -3.74 -8.79 -12.64
N GLU A 206 -3.64 -8.86 -13.97
CA GLU A 206 -2.98 -9.97 -14.68
C GLU A 206 -1.47 -10.01 -14.44
N ASN A 207 -0.81 -8.86 -14.35
CA ASN A 207 0.62 -8.78 -14.03
C ASN A 207 0.89 -9.14 -12.57
N ARG A 208 -0.03 -8.79 -11.65
CA ARG A 208 0.05 -9.20 -10.24
C ARG A 208 0.02 -10.73 -10.10
N ARG A 209 -0.83 -11.41 -10.89
CA ARG A 209 -0.87 -12.88 -10.96
C ARG A 209 0.38 -13.48 -11.62
N ARG A 210 0.92 -12.86 -12.68
CA ARG A 210 2.18 -13.29 -13.31
C ARG A 210 3.39 -13.14 -12.38
N MET A 211 3.51 -12.04 -11.64
CA MET A 211 4.56 -11.86 -10.64
C MET A 211 4.42 -12.85 -9.49
N GLN A 212 3.19 -13.10 -9.01
CA GLN A 212 2.95 -14.14 -8.01
C GLN A 212 3.31 -15.54 -8.53
N GLY A 213 2.98 -15.86 -9.78
CA GLY A 213 3.36 -17.14 -10.41
C GLY A 213 4.83 -17.27 -10.80
N LEU A 214 5.56 -16.16 -11.00
CA LEU A 214 7.01 -16.12 -11.18
C LEU A 214 7.74 -16.24 -9.84
N GLY A 215 7.22 -15.60 -8.78
CA GLY A 215 7.68 -15.80 -7.41
C GLY A 215 7.47 -17.24 -6.95
N GLU A 216 6.31 -17.85 -7.25
CA GLU A 216 6.08 -19.28 -7.02
C GLU A 216 7.05 -20.17 -7.81
N LYS A 217 7.46 -19.77 -9.03
CA LYS A 217 8.44 -20.50 -9.85
C LYS A 217 9.89 -20.35 -9.37
N GLU A 218 10.29 -19.16 -8.94
CA GLU A 218 11.61 -18.93 -8.33
C GLU A 218 11.70 -19.63 -6.96
N ASP A 219 10.64 -19.55 -6.14
CA ASP A 219 10.53 -20.28 -4.86
C ASP A 219 10.51 -21.81 -5.06
N THR A 220 9.89 -22.32 -6.13
CA THR A 220 9.95 -23.76 -6.44
C THR A 220 11.30 -24.21 -6.99
N THR A 221 12.09 -23.32 -7.63
CA THR A 221 13.46 -23.68 -8.07
C THR A 221 14.52 -23.55 -6.97
N LEU A 222 14.28 -22.74 -5.92
CA LEU A 222 15.21 -22.55 -4.80
C LEU A 222 14.89 -23.40 -3.54
N SER A 223 13.76 -24.10 -3.51
CA SER A 223 13.33 -24.96 -2.40
C SER A 223 13.31 -26.46 -2.75
N SER A 224 14.36 -26.97 -3.40
CA SER A 224 14.57 -28.42 -3.48
C SER A 224 15.38 -28.88 -2.25
N GLY A 225 14.67 -29.37 -1.22
CA GLY A 225 15.26 -30.30 -0.23
C GLY A 225 15.04 -30.04 1.26
N LYS A 226 14.43 -28.92 1.71
CA LYS A 226 14.11 -28.72 3.14
C LYS A 226 12.60 -28.70 3.37
N SER A 227 12.11 -29.57 4.26
CA SER A 227 10.71 -29.50 4.70
C SER A 227 10.47 -28.13 5.35
N LEU A 228 9.41 -27.44 4.94
CA LEU A 228 9.08 -26.12 5.50
C LEU A 228 8.93 -26.19 7.02
N PRO A 229 9.47 -25.21 7.78
CA PRO A 229 9.30 -25.16 9.22
C PRO A 229 7.82 -25.10 9.62
N PHE A 230 7.48 -25.83 10.68
CA PHE A 230 6.11 -25.86 11.22
C PHE A 230 5.87 -24.67 12.14
N VAL A 231 4.76 -23.96 11.93
CA VAL A 231 4.45 -22.74 12.69
C VAL A 231 3.08 -22.87 13.34
N VAL A 232 2.98 -22.50 14.61
CA VAL A 232 1.71 -22.38 15.32
C VAL A 232 1.47 -20.92 15.65
N THR A 233 0.35 -20.36 15.24
CA THR A 233 -0.05 -19.00 15.62
C THR A 233 -1.17 -19.04 16.65
N ILE A 234 -1.06 -18.28 17.73
CA ILE A 234 -2.08 -18.20 18.77
C ILE A 234 -2.63 -16.78 18.84
N SER A 235 -3.88 -16.62 18.43
CA SER A 235 -4.71 -15.46 18.75
C SER A 235 -5.43 -15.70 20.07
N ARG A 236 -5.61 -14.65 20.88
CA ARG A 236 -6.19 -14.83 22.22
C ARG A 236 -6.90 -13.62 22.77
N GLU A 237 -7.94 -13.85 23.56
CA GLU A 237 -8.60 -12.83 24.36
C GLU A 237 -7.74 -12.38 25.55
N TYR A 238 -7.92 -11.16 26.02
CA TYR A 238 -7.21 -10.68 27.20
C TYR A 238 -7.68 -11.42 28.47
N GLY A 239 -6.74 -11.95 29.26
CA GLY A 239 -7.06 -12.78 30.43
C GLY A 239 -7.39 -14.25 30.12
N SER A 240 -7.29 -14.70 28.87
CA SER A 240 -7.51 -16.12 28.49
C SER A 240 -6.31 -17.04 28.75
N GLY A 241 -5.17 -16.54 29.23
CA GLY A 241 -3.97 -17.37 29.44
C GLY A 241 -3.25 -17.78 28.15
N GLY A 242 -3.72 -17.34 26.98
CA GLY A 242 -3.14 -17.74 25.68
C GLY A 242 -1.64 -17.45 25.49
N HIS A 243 -1.06 -16.50 26.24
CA HIS A 243 0.40 -16.30 26.28
C HIS A 243 1.11 -17.49 26.94
N HIS A 244 0.69 -17.86 28.15
CA HIS A 244 1.29 -18.94 28.92
C HIS A 244 1.06 -20.30 28.26
N ILE A 245 -0.14 -20.55 27.71
CA ILE A 245 -0.44 -21.73 26.89
C ILE A 245 0.52 -21.84 25.71
N GLY A 246 0.81 -20.73 25.02
CA GLY A 246 1.75 -20.71 23.91
C GLY A 246 3.19 -21.00 24.31
N GLU A 247 3.61 -20.50 25.47
CA GLU A 247 4.94 -20.76 26.02
C GLU A 247 5.10 -22.24 26.38
N LEU A 248 4.13 -22.82 27.09
CA LEU A 248 4.09 -24.25 27.42
C LEU A 248 4.08 -25.13 26.17
N LEU A 249 3.30 -24.75 25.15
CA LEU A 249 3.26 -25.46 23.88
C LEU A 249 4.61 -25.43 23.16
N ALA A 250 5.29 -24.28 23.14
CA ALA A 250 6.61 -24.15 22.52
C ALA A 250 7.65 -25.02 23.22
N GLN A 251 7.63 -25.06 24.57
CA GLN A 251 8.49 -25.92 25.36
C GLN A 251 8.26 -27.41 25.05
N ARG A 252 7.00 -27.85 24.95
CA ARG A 252 6.66 -29.25 24.62
C ARG A 252 7.06 -29.64 23.20
N LEU A 253 6.90 -28.74 22.24
CA LEU A 253 7.32 -28.96 20.85
C LEU A 253 8.84 -28.85 20.65
N GLY A 254 9.57 -28.32 21.63
CA GLY A 254 11.01 -28.05 21.50
C GLY A 254 11.32 -26.96 20.47
N VAL A 255 10.42 -25.98 20.30
CA VAL A 255 10.53 -24.89 19.32
C VAL A 255 10.60 -23.53 20.01
N LYS A 256 11.02 -22.50 19.27
CA LYS A 256 11.08 -21.14 19.83
C LYS A 256 9.69 -20.53 20.03
N PHE A 257 9.59 -19.69 21.05
CA PHE A 257 8.39 -18.94 21.41
C PHE A 257 8.57 -17.46 21.10
N TYR A 258 7.64 -16.87 20.34
CA TYR A 258 7.66 -15.47 19.95
C TYR A 258 6.39 -14.76 20.42
N ASP A 259 6.55 -13.87 21.41
CA ASP A 259 5.56 -12.85 21.75
C ASP A 259 6.25 -11.48 21.84
N ARG A 260 6.70 -11.08 23.03
CA ARG A 260 7.28 -9.74 23.26
C ARG A 260 8.58 -9.50 22.48
N GLU A 261 9.35 -10.54 22.19
CA GLU A 261 10.59 -10.43 21.40
C GLU A 261 10.33 -9.88 19.99
N LEU A 262 9.12 -10.07 19.45
CA LEU A 262 8.73 -9.48 18.16
C LEU A 262 8.73 -7.95 18.19
N ILE A 263 8.53 -7.32 19.34
CA ILE A 263 8.63 -5.85 19.49
C ILE A 263 10.04 -5.40 19.19
N THR A 264 11.02 -6.02 19.83
CA THR A 264 12.45 -5.71 19.66
C THR A 264 12.89 -5.95 18.22
N LEU A 265 12.52 -7.09 17.63
CA LEU A 265 12.84 -7.40 16.24
C LEU A 265 12.16 -6.42 15.27
N THR A 266 10.92 -6.03 15.54
CA THR A 266 10.17 -5.05 14.72
C THR A 266 10.76 -3.65 14.84
N ALA A 267 11.22 -3.24 16.03
CA ALA A 267 11.92 -1.97 16.24
C ALA A 267 13.23 -1.92 15.45
N GLN A 268 14.02 -2.99 15.51
CA GLN A 268 15.24 -3.12 14.71
C GLN A 268 14.96 -3.05 13.20
N GLN A 269 13.91 -3.74 12.74
CA GLN A 269 13.54 -3.81 11.31
C GLN A 269 12.91 -2.52 10.78
N SER A 270 12.11 -1.81 11.58
CA SER A 270 11.46 -0.55 11.20
C SER A 270 12.37 0.68 11.36
N GLY A 271 13.41 0.56 12.19
CA GLY A 271 14.25 1.68 12.61
C GLY A 271 13.56 2.62 13.62
N LEU A 272 12.40 2.23 14.15
CA LEU A 272 11.68 2.95 15.20
C LEU A 272 12.16 2.51 16.59
N GLY A 273 11.94 3.35 17.61
CA GLY A 273 12.21 2.98 19.00
C GLY A 273 11.25 1.91 19.50
N GLU A 274 11.70 1.02 20.39
CA GLU A 274 10.87 -0.05 20.96
C GLU A 274 9.61 0.49 21.63
N CYS A 275 9.70 1.61 22.36
CA CYS A 275 8.54 2.26 22.98
C CYS A 275 7.47 2.64 21.94
N THR A 276 7.89 3.23 20.81
CA THR A 276 7.00 3.60 19.71
C THR A 276 6.35 2.38 19.06
N VAL A 277 7.10 1.29 18.87
CA VAL A 277 6.55 0.03 18.34
C VAL A 277 5.53 -0.55 19.31
N GLN A 278 5.86 -0.61 20.59
CA GLN A 278 4.99 -1.16 21.63
C GLN A 278 3.67 -0.40 21.75
N GLU A 279 3.69 0.92 21.61
CA GLU A 279 2.48 1.76 21.66
C GLU A 279 1.56 1.56 20.43
N ASN A 280 2.12 1.13 19.30
CA ASN A 280 1.45 1.13 17.99
C ASN A 280 1.22 -0.27 17.37
N GLU A 281 1.77 -1.35 17.95
CA GLU A 281 1.71 -2.70 17.34
C GLU A 281 0.32 -3.37 17.38
N GLN A 282 -0.57 -2.92 18.28
CA GLN A 282 -1.90 -3.50 18.51
C GLN A 282 -3.00 -2.43 18.65
N THR A 283 -2.68 -1.17 18.40
CA THR A 283 -3.62 -0.06 18.45
C THR A 283 -3.83 0.49 17.05
N VAL A 284 -5.06 0.94 16.77
CA VAL A 284 -5.37 1.64 15.53
C VAL A 284 -6.06 2.93 15.90
N ASN A 285 -5.57 4.05 15.35
CA ASN A 285 -6.25 5.32 15.52
C ASN A 285 -7.46 5.39 14.57
N GLY A 286 -8.59 4.82 15.00
CA GLY A 286 -9.84 4.73 14.21
C GLY A 286 -10.54 6.05 13.87
N ARG A 287 -9.86 7.20 13.97
CA ARG A 287 -10.41 8.55 13.77
C ARG A 287 -9.98 9.23 12.47
N LEU A 288 -9.10 8.64 11.68
CA LEU A 288 -8.53 9.31 10.51
C LEU A 288 -8.95 8.64 9.18
N LEU A 289 -9.24 9.46 8.17
CA LEU A 289 -9.55 9.02 6.80
C LEU A 289 -8.35 8.37 6.06
N TYR A 290 -7.17 8.41 6.68
CA TYR A 290 -5.88 7.92 6.20
C TYR A 290 -5.23 7.05 7.27
N ASP A 291 -4.51 6.00 6.84
CA ASP A 291 -3.72 5.17 7.75
C ASP A 291 -2.56 5.99 8.31
N ASP A 292 -2.33 5.88 9.62
CA ASP A 292 -1.19 6.51 10.26
C ASP A 292 0.11 5.91 9.67
N PRO A 293 1.02 6.72 9.10
CA PRO A 293 2.27 6.24 8.52
C PRO A 293 3.13 5.44 9.51
N VAL A 294 3.10 5.77 10.79
CA VAL A 294 3.84 5.06 11.85
C VAL A 294 3.23 3.69 12.08
N GLN A 295 1.91 3.61 12.27
CA GLN A 295 1.21 2.33 12.47
C GLN A 295 1.39 1.41 11.25
N THR A 296 1.28 1.98 10.04
CA THR A 296 1.52 1.26 8.79
C THR A 296 2.95 0.74 8.69
N ALA A 297 3.95 1.55 9.08
CA ALA A 297 5.34 1.15 9.07
C ALA A 297 5.63 0.03 10.08
N VAL A 298 5.07 0.13 11.29
CA VAL A 298 5.15 -0.89 12.34
C VAL A 298 4.55 -2.20 11.85
N PHE A 299 3.32 -2.17 11.32
CA PHE A 299 2.65 -3.37 10.82
C PHE A 299 3.41 -4.04 9.66
N ARG A 300 3.94 -3.25 8.72
CA ARG A 300 4.75 -3.78 7.60
C ARG A 300 6.06 -4.41 8.08
N ALA A 301 6.74 -3.77 9.02
CA ALA A 301 7.98 -4.31 9.58
C ALA A 301 7.71 -5.60 10.36
N GLN A 302 6.67 -5.61 11.19
CA GLN A 302 6.22 -6.78 11.94
C GLN A 302 5.86 -7.96 11.02
N SER A 303 5.13 -7.68 9.94
CA SER A 303 4.75 -8.71 8.95
C SER A 303 5.99 -9.35 8.31
N ARG A 304 7.01 -8.55 7.98
CA ARG A 304 8.28 -9.07 7.46
C ARG A 304 9.01 -9.93 8.47
N VAL A 305 9.07 -9.50 9.75
CA VAL A 305 9.71 -10.27 10.82
C VAL A 305 9.01 -11.62 11.00
N ILE A 306 7.68 -11.64 11.03
CA ILE A 306 6.89 -12.89 11.16
C ILE A 306 7.14 -13.84 9.98
N LEU A 307 7.14 -13.31 8.75
CA LEU A 307 7.42 -14.11 7.54
C LEU A 307 8.84 -14.68 7.54
N ASP A 308 9.82 -13.88 7.95
CA ASP A 308 11.22 -14.28 8.01
C ASP A 308 11.48 -15.36 9.08
N ILE A 309 10.91 -15.21 10.28
CA ILE A 309 10.97 -16.23 11.34
C ILE A 309 10.33 -17.53 10.86
N ALA A 310 9.12 -17.46 10.31
CA ALA A 310 8.39 -18.61 9.79
C ALA A 310 9.15 -19.31 8.64
N GLY A 311 9.95 -18.58 7.86
CA GLY A 311 10.80 -19.14 6.80
C GLY A 311 12.03 -19.89 7.32
N ARG A 312 12.55 -19.53 8.50
CA ARG A 312 13.84 -20.00 9.01
C ARG A 312 13.73 -21.18 9.97
N GLU A 313 12.78 -21.14 10.90
CA GLU A 313 12.69 -22.13 11.98
C GLU A 313 11.25 -22.42 12.41
N SER A 314 11.05 -23.58 13.04
CA SER A 314 9.73 -23.95 13.57
C SER A 314 9.51 -23.17 14.87
N CYS A 315 8.30 -22.64 15.08
CA CYS A 315 8.03 -21.76 16.20
C CYS A 315 6.56 -21.63 16.57
N VAL A 316 6.30 -21.16 17.79
CA VAL A 316 4.98 -20.70 18.26
C VAL A 316 4.99 -19.16 18.31
N ILE A 317 4.04 -18.53 17.62
CA ILE A 317 3.89 -17.07 17.55
C ILE A 317 2.57 -16.65 18.19
N VAL A 318 2.61 -15.68 19.10
CA VAL A 318 1.43 -15.20 19.81
C VAL A 318 1.04 -13.78 19.38
N GLY A 319 -0.20 -13.62 18.91
CA GLY A 319 -0.80 -12.32 18.57
C GLY A 319 -0.33 -11.71 17.25
N ARG A 320 -0.33 -10.37 17.18
CA ARG A 320 0.24 -9.57 16.08
C ARG A 320 -0.31 -9.87 14.68
N LEU A 321 -1.54 -10.40 14.62
CA LEU A 321 -2.20 -10.89 13.40
C LEU A 321 -1.37 -11.94 12.65
N ALA A 322 -0.53 -12.70 13.35
CA ALA A 322 0.29 -13.75 12.74
C ALA A 322 -0.55 -14.77 11.96
N ASN A 323 -1.76 -15.07 12.43
CA ASN A 323 -2.70 -15.96 11.73
C ASN A 323 -3.13 -15.43 10.35
N PHE A 324 -3.24 -14.11 10.20
CA PHE A 324 -3.58 -13.48 8.92
C PHE A 324 -2.35 -13.30 8.02
N ILE A 325 -1.20 -12.96 8.61
CA ILE A 325 0.07 -12.80 7.89
C ILE A 325 0.51 -14.13 7.29
N LEU A 326 0.31 -15.23 8.01
CA LEU A 326 0.67 -16.59 7.58
C LEU A 326 -0.51 -17.35 6.94
N LYS A 327 -1.58 -16.65 6.56
CA LYS A 327 -2.77 -17.27 5.96
C LYS A 327 -2.40 -18.02 4.68
N GLY A 328 -2.80 -19.28 4.59
CA GLY A 328 -2.51 -20.15 3.44
C GLY A 328 -1.10 -20.71 3.40
N ARG A 329 -0.26 -20.42 4.40
CA ARG A 329 1.05 -21.06 4.52
C ARG A 329 0.89 -22.56 4.83
N PRO A 330 1.50 -23.48 4.05
CA PRO A 330 1.49 -24.90 4.38
C PRO A 330 2.25 -25.16 5.68
N ARG A 331 1.88 -26.21 6.43
CA ARG A 331 2.47 -26.53 7.74
C ARG A 331 2.33 -25.39 8.76
N CYS A 332 1.16 -24.74 8.77
CA CYS A 332 0.82 -23.69 9.74
C CYS A 332 -0.52 -23.99 10.43
N LEU A 333 -0.54 -23.98 11.77
CA LEU A 333 -1.76 -24.14 12.57
C LEU A 333 -2.17 -22.79 13.18
N HIS A 334 -3.45 -22.44 13.09
CA HIS A 334 -3.98 -21.17 13.59
C HIS A 334 -4.95 -21.48 14.73
N VAL A 335 -4.60 -21.09 15.94
CA VAL A 335 -5.36 -21.38 17.16
C VAL A 335 -5.94 -20.08 17.73
N PHE A 336 -7.19 -20.13 18.16
CA PHE A 336 -7.83 -19.06 18.93
C PHE A 336 -8.12 -19.54 20.35
N VAL A 337 -7.62 -18.82 21.35
CA VAL A 337 -7.86 -19.11 22.77
C VAL A 337 -8.78 -18.05 23.37
N TYR A 338 -9.93 -18.48 23.87
CA TYR A 338 -10.93 -17.64 24.52
C TYR A 338 -11.28 -18.20 25.90
N ALA A 339 -11.97 -17.44 26.74
CA ALA A 339 -12.45 -17.92 28.03
C ALA A 339 -13.66 -17.15 28.51
N ASP A 340 -14.44 -17.74 29.41
CA ASP A 340 -15.53 -17.03 30.09
C ASP A 340 -15.05 -15.74 30.77
N GLU A 341 -15.84 -14.67 30.67
CA GLU A 341 -15.47 -13.34 31.16
C GLU A 341 -15.14 -13.36 32.66
N ALA A 342 -15.87 -14.15 33.47
CA ALA A 342 -15.60 -14.26 34.90
C ALA A 342 -14.25 -14.95 35.19
N ALA A 343 -13.90 -15.98 34.40
CA ALA A 343 -12.60 -16.64 34.50
C ALA A 343 -11.46 -15.69 34.10
N ARG A 344 -11.64 -14.91 33.03
CA ARG A 344 -10.65 -13.91 32.58
C ARG A 344 -10.44 -12.82 33.62
N LEU A 345 -11.52 -12.27 34.20
CA LEU A 345 -11.44 -11.26 35.26
C LEU A 345 -10.70 -11.78 36.48
N LYS A 346 -11.03 -13.01 36.92
CA LYS A 346 -10.34 -13.66 38.04
C LYS A 346 -8.83 -13.72 37.78
N ARG A 347 -8.42 -14.21 36.60
CA ARG A 347 -7.02 -14.28 36.18
C ARG A 347 -6.33 -12.92 36.17
N ILE A 348 -6.97 -11.90 35.59
CA ILE A 348 -6.43 -10.54 35.51
C ILE A 348 -6.18 -9.95 36.91
N ILE A 349 -7.05 -10.26 37.88
CA ILE A 349 -6.90 -9.76 39.26
C ILE A 349 -5.85 -10.57 40.02
N SER A 350 -5.96 -11.90 40.02
CA SER A 350 -5.12 -12.76 40.86
C SER A 350 -3.71 -12.97 40.32
N GLU A 351 -3.56 -13.15 39.00
CA GLU A 351 -2.27 -13.49 38.38
C GLU A 351 -1.57 -12.25 37.82
N TYR A 352 -2.31 -11.32 37.20
CA TYR A 352 -1.70 -10.12 36.60
C TYR A 352 -1.59 -8.95 37.59
N GLY A 353 -2.19 -9.07 38.78
CA GLY A 353 -2.11 -8.07 39.85
C GLY A 353 -2.82 -6.75 39.54
N ILE A 354 -3.82 -6.77 38.66
CA ILE A 354 -4.59 -5.56 38.31
C ILE A 354 -5.70 -5.34 39.34
N GLU A 355 -5.84 -4.09 39.80
CA GLU A 355 -6.90 -3.71 40.73
C GLU A 355 -8.30 -4.02 40.18
N ASN A 356 -9.19 -4.55 41.04
CA ASN A 356 -10.53 -5.01 40.67
C ASN A 356 -11.38 -3.91 39.97
N ASN A 357 -11.25 -2.67 40.40
CA ASN A 357 -11.94 -1.51 39.80
C ASN A 357 -11.50 -1.20 38.35
N ARG A 358 -10.33 -1.66 37.92
CA ARG A 358 -9.75 -1.41 36.58
C ARG A 358 -9.72 -2.64 35.69
N ALA A 359 -9.82 -3.83 36.27
CA ALA A 359 -9.72 -5.11 35.55
C ALA A 359 -10.73 -5.21 34.40
N GLU A 360 -12.00 -4.90 34.64
CA GLU A 360 -13.06 -4.98 33.62
C GLU A 360 -12.86 -3.96 32.49
N ALA A 361 -12.53 -2.71 32.84
CA ALA A 361 -12.29 -1.66 31.87
C ALA A 361 -11.08 -1.97 30.98
N LEU A 362 -10.00 -2.52 31.57
CA LEU A 362 -8.81 -2.92 30.83
C LEU A 362 -9.10 -4.09 29.90
N LEU A 363 -9.83 -5.10 30.38
CA LEU A 363 -10.25 -6.26 29.59
C LEU A 363 -11.06 -5.83 28.36
N LYS A 364 -12.11 -5.01 28.55
CA LYS A 364 -12.96 -4.53 27.44
C LYS A 364 -12.16 -3.69 26.45
N ARG A 365 -11.29 -2.81 26.96
CA ARG A 365 -10.44 -1.95 26.12
C ARG A 365 -9.47 -2.76 25.28
N THR A 366 -8.71 -3.70 25.87
CA THR A 366 -7.70 -4.46 25.14
C THR A 366 -8.30 -5.39 24.08
N ASP A 367 -9.44 -6.01 24.37
CA ASP A 367 -10.14 -6.84 23.38
C ASP A 367 -10.71 -5.98 22.23
N GLN A 368 -11.23 -4.79 22.54
CA GLN A 368 -11.71 -3.85 21.53
C GLN A 368 -10.56 -3.37 20.63
N GLU A 369 -9.41 -2.99 21.21
CA GLU A 369 -8.21 -2.59 20.45
C GLU A 369 -7.74 -3.71 19.50
N ARG A 370 -7.74 -4.97 19.97
CA ARG A 370 -7.39 -6.15 19.13
C ARG A 370 -8.40 -6.39 18.01
N ARG A 371 -9.69 -6.22 18.28
CA ARG A 371 -10.74 -6.33 17.27
C ARG A 371 -10.60 -5.26 16.20
N GLU A 372 -10.38 -4.00 16.59
CA GLU A 372 -10.16 -2.89 15.67
C GLU A 372 -8.90 -3.08 14.83
N HIS A 373 -7.82 -3.55 15.44
CA HIS A 373 -6.58 -3.89 14.75
C HIS A 373 -6.77 -4.99 13.70
N CYS A 374 -7.53 -6.04 14.03
CA CYS A 374 -7.90 -7.11 13.11
C CYS A 374 -8.77 -6.58 11.95
N LEU A 375 -9.80 -5.80 12.26
CA LEU A 375 -10.70 -5.25 11.24
C LEU A 375 -9.95 -4.31 10.29
N HIS A 376 -9.04 -3.47 10.81
CA HIS A 376 -8.29 -2.50 10.02
C HIS A 376 -7.33 -3.17 9.04
N TYR A 377 -6.50 -4.11 9.50
CA TYR A 377 -5.44 -4.69 8.65
C TYR A 377 -5.85 -5.97 7.91
N ALA A 378 -6.77 -6.76 8.47
CA ALA A 378 -7.21 -8.03 7.87
C ALA A 378 -8.63 -7.97 7.29
N GLY A 379 -9.41 -6.92 7.59
CA GLY A 379 -10.75 -6.72 7.04
C GLY A 379 -11.77 -7.74 7.55
N CYS A 380 -11.52 -8.33 8.72
CA CYS A 380 -12.31 -9.44 9.24
C CYS A 380 -12.56 -9.35 10.75
N ASP A 381 -13.62 -10.01 11.19
CA ASP A 381 -14.02 -10.04 12.59
C ASP A 381 -13.08 -10.92 13.43
N TRP A 382 -12.53 -10.31 14.47
CA TRP A 382 -11.67 -11.02 15.42
C TRP A 382 -12.47 -12.04 16.22
N GLY A 383 -12.08 -13.30 16.11
CA GLY A 383 -12.77 -14.45 16.72
C GLY A 383 -13.70 -15.20 15.78
N ASP A 384 -13.80 -14.81 14.50
CA ASP A 384 -14.56 -15.58 13.52
C ASP A 384 -13.85 -16.92 13.19
N ARG A 385 -14.61 -18.01 13.33
CA ARG A 385 -14.18 -19.40 13.13
C ARG A 385 -13.54 -19.67 11.77
N TYR A 386 -13.87 -18.90 10.73
CA TYR A 386 -13.31 -19.12 9.39
C TYR A 386 -11.81 -18.77 9.27
N TYR A 387 -11.23 -18.13 10.27
CA TYR A 387 -9.81 -17.72 10.28
C TYR A 387 -8.93 -18.53 11.23
N TYR A 388 -9.50 -19.57 11.85
CA TYR A 388 -8.81 -20.42 12.81
C TYR A 388 -9.06 -21.88 12.49
N HIS A 389 -8.04 -22.71 12.65
CA HIS A 389 -8.12 -24.16 12.51
C HIS A 389 -8.63 -24.82 13.79
N LEU A 390 -8.37 -24.19 14.94
CA LEU A 390 -8.76 -24.68 16.26
C LEU A 390 -9.15 -23.51 17.16
N MET A 391 -10.28 -23.62 17.86
CA MET A 391 -10.72 -22.65 18.87
C MET A 391 -10.92 -23.38 20.19
N LEU A 392 -10.35 -22.87 21.29
CA LEU A 392 -10.36 -23.52 22.59
C LEU A 392 -10.79 -22.55 23.68
N ASP A 393 -11.73 -23.02 24.51
CA ASP A 393 -12.12 -22.37 25.75
C ASP A 393 -11.16 -22.76 26.88
N SER A 394 -10.32 -21.82 27.32
CA SER A 394 -9.37 -22.04 28.40
C SER A 394 -10.01 -22.10 29.79
N SER A 395 -11.32 -21.82 29.92
CA SER A 395 -12.01 -21.91 31.22
C SER A 395 -12.36 -23.35 31.59
N MET A 396 -12.32 -24.27 30.62
CA MET A 396 -12.69 -25.68 30.81
C MET A 396 -11.58 -26.54 31.43
N ALA A 397 -10.33 -26.08 31.42
CA ALA A 397 -9.15 -26.87 31.79
C ALA A 397 -7.99 -25.98 32.23
N THR A 398 -6.93 -26.56 32.80
CA THR A 398 -5.70 -25.79 33.12
C THR A 398 -4.92 -25.46 31.85
N ASP A 399 -4.07 -24.42 31.91
CA ASP A 399 -3.27 -23.99 30.77
C ASP A 399 -2.37 -25.12 30.22
N GLU A 400 -1.87 -26.01 31.08
CA GLU A 400 -1.10 -27.21 30.70
C GLU A 400 -1.95 -28.25 29.94
N GLN A 401 -3.21 -28.44 30.35
CA GLN A 401 -4.13 -29.35 29.69
C GLN A 401 -4.55 -28.82 28.32
N VAL A 402 -4.78 -27.50 28.22
CA VAL A 402 -5.07 -26.84 26.93
C VAL A 402 -3.86 -26.93 26.00
N ALA A 403 -2.65 -26.66 26.50
CA ALA A 403 -1.42 -26.84 25.72
C ALA A 403 -1.25 -28.29 25.23
N GLU A 404 -1.58 -29.27 26.07
CA GLU A 404 -1.52 -30.69 25.69
C GLU A 404 -2.57 -31.07 24.64
N ALA A 405 -3.76 -30.51 24.72
CA ALA A 405 -4.78 -30.71 23.69
C ALA A 405 -4.31 -30.18 22.33
N ILE A 406 -3.72 -28.98 22.30
CA ILE A 406 -3.14 -28.40 21.07
C ILE A 406 -1.99 -29.27 20.56
N TYR A 407 -1.10 -29.71 21.45
CA TYR A 407 0.03 -30.58 21.12
C TYR A 407 -0.44 -31.92 20.51
N SER A 408 -1.48 -32.52 21.08
CA SER A 408 -2.09 -33.76 20.57
C SER A 408 -2.66 -33.57 19.16
N VAL A 409 -3.37 -32.46 18.93
CA VAL A 409 -3.88 -32.12 17.58
C VAL A 409 -2.74 -31.96 16.58
N ILE A 410 -1.66 -31.27 16.96
CA ILE A 410 -0.48 -31.09 16.10
C ILE A 410 0.14 -32.45 15.74
N HIS A 411 0.30 -33.35 16.71
CA HIS A 411 0.84 -34.69 16.45
C HIS A 411 -0.04 -35.52 15.53
N CYS A 412 -1.36 -35.47 15.69
CA CYS A 412 -2.29 -36.15 14.78
C CYS A 412 -2.18 -35.60 13.35
N LEU A 413 -2.03 -34.29 13.20
CA LEU A 413 -1.91 -33.63 11.88
C LEU A 413 -0.53 -33.81 11.22
N ALA A 414 0.49 -34.21 11.98
CA ALA A 414 1.85 -34.45 11.48
C ALA A 414 2.14 -35.92 11.15
N ALA A 415 1.19 -36.83 11.43
CA ALA A 415 1.34 -38.28 11.24
C ALA A 415 0.96 -38.77 9.82
N GLU A 416 0.65 -37.85 8.89
CA GLU A 416 0.48 -38.08 7.45
C GLU A 416 1.58 -37.34 6.67
#